data_AF-L8LNZ3-F1
#
_entry.id   AF-L8LNZ3-F1
#
_cell.length_a   1.000
_cell.length_b   1.000
_cell.length_c   1.000
_cell.angle_alpha   90.00
_cell.angle_beta   90.00
_cell.angle_gamma   90.00
#
_symmetry.space_group_name_H-M   'P 1'
#
loop_
_entity.id
_entity.type
_entity.pdbx_description
1 polymer ?
#
loop_
_entity_poly.entity_id
_entity_poly.type
_entity_poly.pdbx_seq_one_letter_code
_entity_poly.pdbx_strand_id
1 'polypeptide(L)'
;MKKVLFLCTGNYYRSRFSEYLFNHLAQGKPYLADSRGLNVNPDSGNVGAMSPEVIKELQELGINPDSDSMREPMQVQETDLAEVDRIIAVDDIAHRPMVAAKFPEWVDRVEYWRVKDLDENPEEPPLEQLAHHIEELLLDLDQDH
;
A
#
# COMPACT_ATOMS: atom_id res chain seq x y z
N MET A 1 -8.06 2.37 -17.60
CA MET A 1 -7.28 2.88 -16.47
C MET A 1 -6.88 1.66 -15.65
N LYS A 2 -5.58 1.37 -15.50
CA LYS A 2 -5.14 0.21 -14.71
C LYS A 2 -5.24 0.57 -13.23
N LYS A 3 -5.79 -0.32 -12.42
CA LYS A 3 -5.94 -0.16 -10.98
C LYS A 3 -4.94 -1.03 -10.23
N VAL A 4 -4.27 -0.45 -9.25
CA VAL A 4 -3.31 -1.13 -8.37
C VAL A 4 -3.87 -1.12 -6.93
N LEU A 5 -3.78 -2.25 -6.24
CA LEU A 5 -4.15 -2.36 -4.83
C LEU A 5 -2.92 -2.67 -3.97
N PHE A 6 -2.57 -1.75 -3.06
CA PHE A 6 -1.53 -1.98 -2.06
C PHE A 6 -2.10 -2.57 -0.77
N LEU A 7 -1.46 -3.62 -0.25
CA LEU A 7 -1.85 -4.33 0.95
C LEU A 7 -0.72 -4.27 2.00
N CYS A 8 -1.10 -3.91 3.22
CA CYS A 8 -0.29 -4.18 4.41
C CYS A 8 -1.17 -4.78 5.52
N THR A 9 -0.64 -4.98 6.73
CA THR A 9 -1.43 -5.50 7.86
C THR A 9 -2.58 -4.55 8.22
N GLY A 10 -2.27 -3.32 8.61
CA GLY A 10 -3.22 -2.44 9.30
C GLY A 10 -3.86 -1.33 8.48
N ASN A 11 -3.50 -1.16 7.19
CA ASN A 11 -3.90 -0.03 6.34
C ASN A 11 -3.66 1.37 6.95
N TYR A 12 -2.58 1.54 7.71
CA TYR A 12 -2.30 2.78 8.45
C TYR A 12 -0.95 3.41 8.09
N TYR A 13 0.04 2.58 7.75
CA TYR A 13 1.42 2.99 7.51
C TYR A 13 1.85 2.70 6.05
N ARG A 14 2.55 1.59 5.80
CA ARG A 14 3.14 1.20 4.49
C ARG A 14 2.18 1.31 3.30
N SER A 15 1.04 0.63 3.32
CA SER A 15 0.11 0.63 2.17
C SER A 15 -0.49 2.01 1.89
N ARG A 16 -0.70 2.84 2.93
CA ARG A 16 -1.24 4.20 2.78
C ARG A 16 -0.20 5.11 2.15
N PHE A 17 1.05 5.04 2.60
CA PHE A 17 2.16 5.72 1.92
C PHE A 17 2.21 5.34 0.44
N SER A 18 2.15 4.05 0.13
CA SER A 18 2.23 3.55 -1.24
C SER A 18 1.13 4.09 -2.15
N GLU A 19 -0.12 4.11 -1.67
CA GLU A 19 -1.26 4.66 -2.41
C GLU A 19 -1.05 6.13 -2.79
N TYR A 20 -0.68 6.98 -1.82
CA TYR A 20 -0.54 8.41 -2.06
C TYR A 20 0.66 8.72 -2.96
N LEU A 21 1.81 8.09 -2.71
CA LEU A 21 3.00 8.29 -3.52
C LEU A 21 2.76 7.81 -4.96
N PHE A 22 2.19 6.61 -5.14
CA PHE A 22 1.86 6.11 -6.47
C PHE A 22 0.93 7.07 -7.21
N ASN A 23 -0.16 7.51 -6.58
CA ASN A 23 -1.13 8.41 -7.22
C ASN A 23 -0.55 9.78 -7.55
N HIS A 24 0.38 10.29 -6.74
CA HIS A 24 1.11 11.52 -7.03
C HIS A 24 2.01 11.37 -8.25
N LEU A 25 2.83 10.30 -8.29
CA LEU A 25 3.74 10.03 -9.40
C LEU A 25 3.02 9.63 -10.69
N ALA A 26 1.83 9.03 -10.57
CA ALA A 26 0.99 8.63 -11.70
C ALA A 26 0.13 9.78 -12.26
N GLN A 27 0.27 11.02 -11.79
CA GLN A 27 -0.50 12.15 -12.32
C GLN A 27 -0.30 12.30 -13.84
N GLY A 28 -1.42 12.34 -14.58
CA GLY A 28 -1.42 12.39 -16.04
C GLY A 28 -1.22 11.05 -16.74
N LYS A 29 -1.06 9.94 -16.00
CA LYS A 29 -1.01 8.57 -16.52
C LYS A 29 -2.37 7.86 -16.30
N PRO A 30 -2.70 6.82 -17.08
CA PRO A 30 -3.97 6.11 -16.95
C PRO A 30 -3.94 5.05 -15.82
N TYR A 31 -3.33 5.37 -14.69
CA TYR A 31 -3.19 4.48 -13.54
C TYR A 31 -3.78 5.10 -12.29
N LEU A 32 -4.27 4.26 -11.39
CA LEU A 32 -4.77 4.67 -10.08
C LEU A 32 -4.50 3.58 -9.06
N ALA A 33 -4.06 3.97 -7.87
CA ALA A 33 -3.89 3.07 -6.74
C ALA A 33 -4.95 3.31 -5.67
N ASP A 34 -5.29 2.24 -4.97
CA ASP A 34 -5.98 2.23 -3.68
C ASP A 34 -5.20 1.34 -2.69
N SER A 35 -5.56 1.34 -1.41
CA SER A 35 -4.94 0.47 -0.41
C SER A 35 -5.91 -0.13 0.60
N ARG A 36 -5.60 -1.33 1.09
CA ARG A 36 -6.37 -2.01 2.14
C ARG A 36 -5.46 -2.72 3.13
N GLY A 37 -6.05 -3.17 4.22
CA GLY A 37 -5.38 -3.88 5.30
C GLY A 37 -5.83 -5.33 5.35
N LEU A 38 -4.88 -6.25 5.51
CA LEU A 38 -5.15 -7.68 5.64
C LEU A 38 -5.72 -8.03 7.02
N ASN A 39 -5.40 -7.24 8.04
CA ASN A 39 -5.86 -7.45 9.41
C ASN A 39 -6.04 -6.11 10.14
N VAL A 40 -6.98 -5.29 9.65
CA VAL A 40 -7.30 -4.00 10.29
C VAL A 40 -7.95 -4.28 11.64
N ASN A 41 -7.32 -3.80 12.70
CA ASN A 41 -7.79 -3.95 14.07
C ASN A 41 -8.12 -2.58 14.68
N PRO A 42 -9.39 -2.30 15.03
CA PRO A 42 -9.78 -1.09 15.75
C PRO A 42 -9.04 -0.91 17.08
N ASP A 43 -8.63 -2.00 17.74
CA ASP A 43 -7.92 -1.99 19.01
C ASP A 43 -6.39 -1.88 18.86
N SER A 44 -5.90 -1.53 17.68
CA SER A 44 -4.46 -1.37 17.41
C SER A 44 -3.81 -0.19 18.14
N GLY A 45 -4.61 0.75 18.66
CA GLY A 45 -4.13 2.00 19.23
C GLY A 45 -3.73 3.05 18.19
N ASN A 46 -3.91 2.76 16.89
CA ASN A 46 -3.74 3.72 15.82
C ASN A 46 -4.78 4.84 15.96
N VAL A 47 -4.35 6.09 15.79
CA VAL A 47 -5.22 7.26 15.87
C VAL A 47 -5.36 7.88 14.49
N GLY A 48 -6.60 7.93 14.00
CA GLY A 48 -6.98 8.52 12.71
C GLY A 48 -6.64 7.65 11.50
N ALA A 49 -6.70 8.28 10.33
CA ALA A 49 -6.64 7.64 9.02
C ALA A 49 -5.25 7.16 8.56
N MET A 50 -4.18 7.72 9.11
CA MET A 50 -2.81 7.48 8.65
C MET A 50 -1.80 7.83 9.74
N SER A 51 -0.67 7.11 9.80
CA SER A 51 0.38 7.42 10.77
C SER A 51 0.95 8.83 10.58
N PRO A 52 1.25 9.56 11.67
CA PRO A 52 1.86 10.89 11.60
C PRO A 52 3.18 10.90 10.82
N GLU A 53 3.97 9.82 10.91
CA GLU A 53 5.22 9.65 10.20
C GLU A 53 5.00 9.60 8.68
N VAL A 54 3.96 8.90 8.21
CA VAL A 54 3.61 8.87 6.79
C VAL A 54 3.12 10.24 6.32
N ILE A 55 2.26 10.90 7.11
CA ILE A 55 1.77 12.24 6.77
C ILE A 55 2.95 13.21 6.61
N LYS A 56 3.89 13.17 7.55
CA LYS A 56 5.11 13.98 7.51
C LYS A 56 5.94 13.68 6.26
N GLU A 57 6.20 12.42 5.96
CA GLU A 57 6.97 12.02 4.78
C GLU A 57 6.30 12.50 3.48
N LEU A 58 4.99 12.30 3.34
CA LEU A 58 4.24 12.78 2.18
C LEU A 58 4.35 14.30 2.03
N GLN A 59 4.25 15.05 3.13
CA GLN A 59 4.41 16.51 3.13
C GLN A 59 5.81 16.95 2.70
N GLU A 60 6.85 16.25 3.14
CA GLU A 60 8.24 16.51 2.72
C GLU A 60 8.44 16.25 1.22
N LEU A 61 7.69 15.30 0.64
CA LEU A 61 7.61 15.03 -0.79
C LEU A 61 6.68 16.00 -1.56
N GLY A 62 6.09 17.00 -0.89
CA GLY A 62 5.15 17.95 -1.50
C GLY A 62 3.74 17.40 -1.74
N ILE A 63 3.45 16.22 -1.20
CA ILE A 63 2.14 15.58 -1.24
C ILE A 63 1.39 15.98 0.03
N ASN A 64 0.27 16.67 -0.14
CA ASN A 64 -0.56 17.10 0.99
C ASN A 64 -1.86 16.29 1.01
N PRO A 65 -1.95 15.22 1.82
CA PRO A 65 -3.21 14.52 2.03
C PRO A 65 -4.27 15.49 2.53
N ASP A 66 -5.42 15.53 1.86
CA ASP A 66 -6.56 16.32 2.32
C ASP A 66 -7.16 15.69 3.57
N SER A 67 -6.98 16.37 4.71
CA SER A 67 -7.39 15.87 6.02
C SER A 67 -8.88 15.60 6.14
N ASP A 68 -9.72 16.30 5.38
CA ASP A 68 -11.17 16.17 5.46
C ASP A 68 -11.69 14.97 4.65
N SER A 69 -10.90 14.46 3.70
CA SER A 69 -11.23 13.32 2.85
C SER A 69 -10.41 12.06 3.14
N MET A 70 -9.52 12.11 4.12
CA MET A 70 -8.75 10.94 4.54
C MET A 70 -9.67 9.86 5.13
N ARG A 71 -9.69 8.71 4.47
CA ARG A 71 -10.42 7.53 4.92
C ARG A 71 -9.67 6.80 6.04
N GLU A 72 -10.43 6.35 7.04
CA GLU A 72 -9.94 5.44 8.09
C GLU A 72 -9.38 4.14 7.50
N PRO A 73 -8.53 3.39 8.23
CA PRO A 73 -8.01 2.12 7.78
C PRO A 73 -9.11 1.14 7.38
N MET A 74 -9.00 0.54 6.19
CA MET A 74 -10.04 -0.33 5.63
C MET A 74 -9.56 -1.77 5.47
N GLN A 75 -10.34 -2.72 5.99
CA GLN A 75 -10.11 -4.15 5.81
C GLN A 75 -10.37 -4.55 4.36
N VAL A 76 -9.42 -5.27 3.75
CA VAL A 76 -9.58 -5.78 2.39
C VAL A 76 -10.76 -6.74 2.30
N GLN A 77 -11.55 -6.59 1.26
CA GLN A 77 -12.63 -7.49 0.84
C GLN A 77 -12.25 -8.19 -0.45
N GLU A 78 -12.90 -9.32 -0.74
CA GLU A 78 -12.68 -10.04 -1.99
C GLU A 78 -13.02 -9.19 -3.24
N THR A 79 -14.02 -8.30 -3.12
CA THR A 79 -14.36 -7.35 -4.19
C THR A 79 -13.23 -6.38 -4.48
N ASP A 80 -12.46 -5.94 -3.48
CA ASP A 80 -11.30 -5.08 -3.72
C ASP A 80 -10.24 -5.81 -4.57
N LEU A 81 -10.06 -7.12 -4.34
CA LEU A 81 -9.11 -7.96 -5.10
C LEU A 81 -9.59 -8.19 -6.54
N ALA A 82 -10.90 -8.35 -6.72
CA ALA A 82 -11.50 -8.65 -8.03
C ALA A 82 -11.59 -7.45 -8.98
N GLU A 83 -11.60 -6.23 -8.46
CA GLU A 83 -11.80 -5.01 -9.24
C GLU A 83 -10.50 -4.32 -9.71
N VAL A 84 -9.35 -4.92 -9.43
CA VAL A 84 -8.03 -4.34 -9.74
C VAL A 84 -7.21 -5.22 -10.69
N ASP A 85 -6.27 -4.58 -11.39
CA ASP A 85 -5.41 -5.22 -12.38
C ASP A 85 -4.13 -5.78 -11.74
N ARG A 86 -3.64 -5.15 -10.68
CA ARG A 86 -2.43 -5.56 -9.94
C ARG A 86 -2.69 -5.47 -8.43
N ILE A 87 -2.25 -6.49 -7.69
CA ILE A 87 -2.36 -6.54 -6.22
C ILE A 87 -0.96 -6.73 -5.66
N ILE A 88 -0.56 -5.87 -4.73
CA ILE A 88 0.79 -5.85 -4.17
C ILE A 88 0.68 -5.90 -2.65
N ALA A 89 1.22 -6.95 -2.04
CA ALA A 89 1.41 -7.04 -0.60
C ALA A 89 2.85 -6.71 -0.24
N VAL A 90 3.06 -5.67 0.58
CA VAL A 90 4.38 -5.02 0.69
C VAL A 90 5.44 -5.82 1.49
N ASP A 91 5.06 -6.94 2.10
CA ASP A 91 5.93 -7.80 2.93
C ASP A 91 5.49 -9.25 2.80
N ASP A 92 6.22 -10.03 2.01
CA ASP A 92 5.96 -11.43 1.71
C ASP A 92 5.80 -12.28 3.00
N ILE A 93 6.74 -12.14 3.93
CA ILE A 93 6.80 -12.99 5.12
C ILE A 93 5.61 -12.73 6.04
N ALA A 94 5.24 -11.46 6.22
CA ALA A 94 4.10 -11.10 7.06
C ALA A 94 2.76 -11.36 6.36
N HIS A 95 2.65 -10.99 5.08
CA HIS A 95 1.36 -10.89 4.41
C HIS A 95 0.96 -12.15 3.64
N ARG A 96 1.89 -12.94 3.08
CA ARG A 96 1.51 -14.17 2.35
C ARG A 96 0.71 -15.14 3.21
N PRO A 97 1.08 -15.42 4.48
CA PRO A 97 0.26 -16.27 5.34
C PRO A 97 -1.14 -15.69 5.61
N MET A 98 -1.26 -14.35 5.73
CA MET A 98 -2.56 -13.69 5.95
C MET A 98 -3.45 -13.80 4.72
N VAL A 99 -2.89 -13.59 3.52
CA VAL A 99 -3.61 -13.81 2.26
C VAL A 99 -4.03 -15.26 2.13
N ALA A 100 -3.13 -16.22 2.37
CA ALA A 100 -3.45 -17.64 2.29
C ALA A 100 -4.58 -18.07 3.25
N ALA A 101 -4.62 -17.48 4.44
CA ALA A 101 -5.65 -17.79 5.43
C ALA A 101 -7.02 -17.18 5.09
N LYS A 102 -7.07 -15.98 4.50
CA LYS A 102 -8.32 -15.24 4.25
C LYS A 102 -8.83 -15.33 2.81
N PHE A 103 -7.92 -15.44 1.84
CA PHE A 103 -8.15 -15.38 0.40
C PHE A 103 -7.23 -16.39 -0.33
N PRO A 104 -7.34 -17.70 -0.06
CA PRO A 104 -6.41 -18.71 -0.57
C PRO A 104 -6.27 -18.73 -2.10
N GLU A 105 -7.37 -18.46 -2.83
CA GLU A 105 -7.38 -18.43 -4.30
C GLU A 105 -6.61 -17.24 -4.91
N TRP A 106 -6.27 -16.26 -4.08
CA TRP A 106 -5.60 -15.03 -4.52
C TRP A 106 -4.09 -15.04 -4.28
N VAL A 107 -3.55 -16.02 -3.56
CA VAL A 107 -2.13 -16.07 -3.18
C VAL A 107 -1.22 -15.98 -4.41
N ASP A 108 -1.54 -16.66 -5.50
CA ASP A 108 -0.72 -16.66 -6.71
C ASP A 108 -0.96 -15.44 -7.61
N ARG A 109 -2.00 -14.63 -7.33
CA ARG A 109 -2.33 -13.40 -8.05
C ARG A 109 -1.77 -12.14 -7.38
N VAL A 110 -1.28 -12.27 -6.15
CA VAL A 110 -0.68 -11.17 -5.38
C VAL A 110 0.83 -11.16 -5.64
N GLU A 111 1.34 -9.99 -6.00
CA GLU A 111 2.77 -9.71 -6.00
C GLU A 111 3.22 -9.39 -4.57
N TYR A 112 4.37 -9.92 -4.16
CA TYR A 112 4.88 -9.75 -2.80
C TYR A 112 6.23 -9.08 -2.80
N TRP A 113 6.31 -7.90 -2.18
CA TRP A 113 7.57 -7.23 -1.89
C TRP A 113 8.13 -7.68 -0.55
N ARG A 114 9.26 -7.10 -0.12
CA ARG A 114 9.94 -7.50 1.13
C ARG A 114 10.25 -6.31 2.04
N VAL A 115 9.34 -5.34 2.07
CA VAL A 115 9.50 -4.13 2.88
C VAL A 115 8.95 -4.33 4.29
N LYS A 116 9.87 -4.41 5.24
CA LYS A 116 9.60 -4.62 6.67
C LYS A 116 8.93 -3.43 7.35
N ASP A 117 8.34 -3.62 8.53
CA ASP A 117 7.84 -2.48 9.31
C ASP A 117 8.98 -1.73 10.02
N LEU A 118 8.68 -0.55 10.56
CA LEU A 118 9.67 0.37 11.17
C LEU A 118 10.61 -0.30 12.18
N ASP A 119 10.09 -1.21 13.00
CA ASP A 119 10.85 -1.83 14.10
C ASP A 119 11.61 -3.11 13.69
N GLU A 120 11.48 -3.55 12.44
CA GLU A 120 11.97 -4.85 11.99
C GLU A 120 13.30 -4.75 11.22
N ASN A 121 13.59 -3.62 10.56
CA ASN A 121 14.88 -3.38 9.90
C ASN A 121 15.28 -1.88 9.95
N PRO A 122 15.96 -1.42 11.01
CA PRO A 122 16.31 -0.01 11.17
C PRO A 122 17.34 0.54 10.17
N GLU A 123 18.10 -0.33 9.51
CA GLU A 123 19.13 0.09 8.53
C GLU A 123 18.53 0.43 7.16
N GLU A 124 17.30 -0.03 6.89
CA GLU A 124 16.62 0.19 5.62
C GLU A 124 15.21 0.76 5.88
N PRO A 125 15.05 2.10 5.90
CA PRO A 125 13.78 2.72 6.20
C PRO A 125 12.68 2.25 5.22
N PRO A 126 11.51 1.83 5.72
CA PRO A 126 10.49 1.22 4.88
C PRO A 126 9.90 2.18 3.85
N LEU A 127 9.78 3.48 4.16
CA LEU A 127 9.22 4.44 3.21
C LEU A 127 10.17 4.69 2.03
N GLU A 128 11.48 4.71 2.26
CA GLU A 128 12.49 4.82 1.19
C GLU A 128 12.45 3.58 0.27
N GLN A 129 12.37 2.38 0.84
CA GLN A 129 12.22 1.15 0.06
C GLN A 129 10.92 1.13 -0.76
N LEU A 130 9.80 1.56 -0.16
CA LEU A 130 8.52 1.66 -0.87
C LEU A 130 8.60 2.65 -2.02
N ALA A 131 9.22 3.82 -1.82
CA ALA A 131 9.37 4.81 -2.87
C ALA A 131 10.10 4.24 -4.09
N HIS A 132 11.21 3.54 -3.86
CA HIS A 132 11.95 2.88 -4.92
C HIS A 132 11.11 1.83 -5.68
N HIS A 133 10.44 0.93 -4.95
CA HIS A 133 9.58 -0.08 -5.59
C HIS A 133 8.39 0.51 -6.35
N ILE A 134 7.84 1.65 -5.90
CA ILE A 134 6.75 2.34 -6.60
C ILE A 134 7.24 2.96 -7.90
N GLU A 135 8.44 3.55 -7.92
CA GLU A 135 9.06 4.05 -9.15
C GLU A 135 9.29 2.91 -10.16
N GLU A 136 9.82 1.78 -9.71
CA GLU A 136 10.01 0.58 -10.54
C GLU A 136 8.68 0.05 -11.08
N LEU A 137 7.65 -0.02 -10.24
CA LEU A 137 6.31 -0.45 -10.65
C LEU A 137 5.72 0.46 -11.73
N LEU A 138 5.90 1.78 -11.62
CA LEU A 138 5.40 2.72 -12.64
C LEU A 138 6.12 2.54 -13.97
N LEU A 139 7.43 2.26 -13.95
CA LEU A 139 8.20 1.95 -15.16
C LEU A 139 7.73 0.64 -15.81
N ASP A 140 7.43 -0.39 -15.02
CA ASP A 140 6.88 -1.66 -15.50
C ASP A 140 5.51 -1.46 -16.16
N LEU A 141 4.60 -0.74 -15.48
CA LEU A 141 3.26 -0.46 -16.01
C LEU A 141 3.28 0.30 -17.34
N ASP A 142 4.26 1.19 -17.52
CA ASP A 142 4.48 1.94 -18.76
C ASP A 142 5.02 1.08 -19.91
N GLN A 143 5.73 -0.02 -19.61
CA GLN A 143 6.21 -0.97 -20.63
C GLN A 143 5.14 -1.98 -21.05
N ASP A 144 4.14 -2.22 -20.20
CA ASP A 144 2.96 -3.05 -20.49
C ASP A 144 1.93 -2.39 -21.43
N HIS A 145 2.38 -1.61 -22.43
CA HIS A 145 1.57 -0.94 -23.47
C HIS A 145 1.73 -1.55 -24.86
#